data_AF-A0A2V9ZSQ6-F1
#
_entry.id   AF-A0A2V9ZSQ6-F1
#
_cell.length_a   1.000
_cell.length_b   1.000
_cell.length_c   1.000
_cell.angle_alpha   90.00
_cell.angle_beta   90.00
_cell.angle_gamma   90.00
#
_symmetry.space_group_name_H-M   'P 1'
#
loop_
_entity.id
_entity.type
_entity.pdbx_description
1 polymer ?
#
loop_
_entity_poly.entity_id
_entity_poly.type
_entity_poly.pdbx_seq_one_letter_code
_entity_poly.pdbx_strand_id
1 'polypeptide(L)'
;MGLLIPGSVTPPQTGNLTAPLRGQGGFAFNTAGNREDTVNFMINGVNLNDMVQNQITFQPSINTVQEFKVDNQTYSAEYGRNSGAIVNIATRSGTNGLHGEIFEFVRNHAFDARNFFNRETSSTGLHQRQSTFKRNNFGGAVGGPLWKDHTFYFLSYEGLRQRQGVDTSAGVLTAAERASVTNT
;
A
#
# COMPACT_ATOMS: atom_id res chain seq x y z
N MET A 1 -0.89 6.72 -4.02
CA MET A 1 -0.39 7.89 -4.77
C MET A 1 -0.16 7.62 -6.25
N GLY A 2 0.15 6.39 -6.69
CA GLY A 2 0.42 6.09 -8.09
C GLY A 2 -0.68 6.47 -9.09
N LEU A 3 -1.96 6.36 -8.74
CA LEU A 3 -3.09 6.47 -9.68
C LEU A 3 -3.57 7.90 -9.99
N LEU A 4 -2.98 8.92 -9.35
CA LEU A 4 -3.32 10.33 -9.61
C LEU A 4 -2.38 10.96 -10.65
N ILE A 5 -1.41 10.18 -11.14
CA ILE A 5 -0.46 10.61 -12.16
C ILE A 5 -1.07 10.34 -13.54
N PRO A 6 -1.07 11.31 -14.47
CA PRO A 6 -1.54 11.06 -15.83
C PRO A 6 -0.82 9.89 -16.48
N GLY A 7 -1.57 9.01 -17.15
CA GLY A 7 -1.01 7.83 -17.83
C GLY A 7 -0.54 6.72 -16.87
N SER A 8 -0.96 6.76 -15.61
CA SER A 8 -0.74 5.68 -14.64
C SER A 8 -1.94 4.75 -14.53
N VAL A 9 -1.69 3.46 -14.33
CA VAL A 9 -2.72 2.44 -14.09
C VAL A 9 -2.26 1.46 -13.02
N THR A 10 -3.23 0.86 -12.32
CA THR A 10 -2.93 -0.25 -11.41
C THR A 10 -2.47 -1.46 -12.22
N PRO A 11 -1.39 -2.16 -11.83
CA PRO A 11 -0.97 -3.37 -12.50
C PRO A 11 -2.01 -4.49 -12.33
N PRO A 12 -2.03 -5.49 -13.23
CA PRO A 12 -2.97 -6.61 -13.14
C PRO A 12 -2.83 -7.39 -11.83
N GLN A 13 -3.97 -7.79 -11.22
CA GLN A 13 -4.00 -8.56 -9.95
C GLN A 13 -3.29 -9.93 -10.02
N THR A 14 -3.14 -10.49 -11.22
CA THR A 14 -2.57 -11.84 -11.43
C THR A 14 -1.16 -11.82 -12.02
N GLY A 15 -0.51 -10.65 -12.06
CA GLY A 15 0.80 -10.46 -12.69
C GLY A 15 1.63 -9.31 -12.14
N ASN A 16 1.29 -8.82 -10.94
CA ASN A 16 2.06 -7.79 -10.25
C ASN A 16 3.26 -8.41 -9.52
N LEU A 17 4.43 -7.79 -9.66
CA LEU A 17 5.62 -8.21 -8.93
C LEU A 17 5.50 -7.80 -7.45
N THR A 18 5.00 -6.60 -7.18
CA THR A 18 5.00 -6.02 -5.82
C THR A 18 3.92 -6.61 -4.91
N ALA A 19 4.35 -7.29 -3.84
CA ALA A 19 3.45 -7.78 -2.81
C ALA A 19 2.82 -6.61 -2.00
N PRO A 20 1.55 -6.73 -1.58
CA PRO A 20 0.93 -5.75 -0.70
C PRO A 20 1.64 -5.74 0.65
N LEU A 21 2.42 -4.70 0.91
CA LEU A 21 3.03 -4.48 2.21
C LEU A 21 1.98 -3.92 3.18
N ARG A 22 1.96 -4.43 4.41
CA ARG A 22 1.17 -3.83 5.49
C ARG A 22 -0.35 -3.76 5.19
N GLY A 23 -0.88 -4.68 4.39
CA GLY A 23 -2.32 -4.76 4.06
C GLY A 23 -2.89 -3.52 3.34
N GLN A 24 -2.04 -2.59 2.94
CA GLN A 24 -2.33 -1.62 1.90
C GLN A 24 -2.14 -2.37 0.58
N GLY A 25 -2.99 -2.18 -0.43
CA GLY A 25 -2.92 -2.93 -1.69
C GLY A 25 -1.54 -2.84 -2.39
N GLY A 26 -1.39 -3.49 -3.55
CA GLY A 26 -0.15 -3.41 -4.31
C GLY A 26 0.30 -1.96 -4.53
N PHE A 27 1.52 -1.63 -4.10
CA PHE A 27 2.12 -0.29 -4.23
C PHE A 27 2.71 -0.01 -5.61
N ALA A 28 2.58 -0.99 -6.48
CA ALA A 28 2.96 -0.91 -7.86
C ALA A 28 1.95 -0.10 -8.67
N PHE A 29 2.47 0.68 -9.61
CA PHE A 29 1.69 1.31 -10.65
C PHE A 29 2.50 1.26 -11.94
N ASN A 30 1.80 1.02 -13.04
CA ASN A 30 2.37 1.13 -14.37
C ASN A 30 2.20 2.58 -14.81
N THR A 31 3.18 3.14 -15.51
CA THR A 31 3.13 4.55 -15.92
C THR A 31 3.78 4.74 -17.26
N ALA A 32 3.16 5.56 -18.12
CA ALA A 32 3.65 5.85 -19.46
C ALA A 32 4.00 4.58 -20.29
N GLY A 33 3.18 3.53 -20.13
CA GLY A 33 3.37 2.24 -20.82
C GLY A 33 4.44 1.31 -20.22
N ASN A 34 5.16 1.77 -19.20
CA ASN A 34 6.16 0.96 -18.50
C ASN A 34 5.54 0.11 -17.39
N ARG A 35 6.23 -0.99 -17.08
CA ARG A 35 5.91 -1.91 -15.98
C ARG A 35 6.27 -1.33 -14.63
N GLU A 36 5.68 -1.86 -13.57
CA GLU A 36 5.89 -1.39 -12.20
C GLU A 36 7.31 -1.58 -11.68
N ASP A 37 8.03 -2.58 -12.19
CA ASP A 37 9.40 -2.91 -11.83
C ASP A 37 10.40 -1.95 -12.47
N THR A 38 9.96 -1.03 -13.33
CA THR A 38 10.79 0.07 -13.82
C THR A 38 10.55 1.37 -13.06
N VAL A 39 9.71 1.37 -12.02
CA VAL A 39 9.53 2.52 -11.12
C VAL A 39 10.59 2.53 -10.02
N ASN A 40 11.30 3.64 -9.90
CA ASN A 40 12.28 3.88 -8.84
C ASN A 40 11.61 4.67 -7.70
N PHE A 41 11.67 4.15 -6.49
CA PHE A 41 11.18 4.78 -5.27
C PHE A 41 12.35 5.25 -4.42
N MET A 42 12.28 6.51 -3.99
CA MET A 42 13.33 7.16 -3.21
C MET A 42 12.73 7.87 -2.00
N ILE A 43 13.48 7.90 -0.90
CA ILE A 43 13.24 8.81 0.23
C ILE A 43 14.44 9.72 0.38
N ASN A 44 14.22 11.03 0.33
CA ASN A 44 15.26 12.05 0.41
C ASN A 44 16.42 11.78 -0.58
N GLY A 45 16.10 11.28 -1.78
CA GLY A 45 17.09 10.90 -2.80
C GLY A 45 17.80 9.56 -2.59
N VAL A 46 17.49 8.80 -1.54
CA VAL A 46 18.03 7.45 -1.31
C VAL A 46 17.09 6.41 -1.92
N ASN A 47 17.63 5.53 -2.77
CA ASN A 47 16.87 4.45 -3.41
C ASN A 47 16.34 3.44 -2.37
N LEU A 48 15.08 3.03 -2.52
CA LEU A 48 14.39 2.07 -1.66
C LEU A 48 13.92 0.82 -2.42
N ASN A 49 14.32 0.65 -3.66
CA ASN A 49 14.01 -0.55 -4.41
C ASN A 49 14.94 -1.68 -3.99
N ASP A 50 14.39 -2.88 -3.79
CA ASP A 50 15.17 -4.10 -3.66
C ASP A 50 15.96 -4.37 -4.96
N MET A 51 17.15 -4.97 -4.84
CA MET A 51 18.03 -5.20 -5.98
C MET A 51 17.59 -6.33 -6.92
N VAL A 52 16.76 -7.27 -6.44
CA VAL A 52 16.37 -8.46 -7.21
C VAL A 52 15.10 -8.22 -8.00
N GLN A 53 14.06 -7.67 -7.35
CA GLN A 53 12.72 -7.52 -7.96
C GLN A 53 12.36 -6.05 -8.24
N ASN A 54 13.26 -5.12 -7.90
CA ASN A 54 13.05 -3.68 -8.00
C ASN A 54 11.75 -3.20 -7.33
N GLN A 55 11.43 -3.74 -6.16
CA GLN A 55 10.22 -3.41 -5.38
C GLN A 55 10.53 -2.47 -4.23
N ILE A 56 9.57 -1.62 -3.87
CA ILE A 56 9.67 -0.76 -2.70
C ILE A 56 9.82 -1.59 -1.40
N THR A 57 10.89 -1.33 -0.65
CA THR A 57 11.22 -2.07 0.59
C THR A 57 10.70 -1.39 1.85
N PHE A 58 10.56 -0.06 1.82
CA PHE A 58 10.13 0.73 2.96
C PHE A 58 9.13 1.80 2.52
N GLN A 59 8.13 2.03 3.37
CA GLN A 59 7.10 3.02 3.14
C GLN A 59 6.99 3.92 4.36
N PRO A 60 7.20 5.24 4.19
CA PRO A 60 7.05 6.17 5.28
C PRO A 60 5.57 6.27 5.65
N SER A 61 5.29 6.51 6.93
CA SER A 61 3.94 6.92 7.33
C SER A 61 3.59 8.25 6.65
N ILE A 62 2.31 8.45 6.36
CA ILE A 62 1.80 9.64 5.67
C ILE A 62 2.14 10.93 6.43
N ASN A 63 2.22 10.85 7.75
CA ASN A 63 2.47 11.98 8.63
C ASN A 63 3.95 12.43 8.58
N THR A 64 4.85 11.52 8.23
CA THR A 64 6.29 11.80 8.02
C THR A 64 6.56 12.48 6.68
N VAL A 65 5.64 12.38 5.71
CA VAL A 65 5.82 12.96 4.37
C VAL A 65 5.59 14.47 4.41
N GLN A 66 6.55 15.23 3.91
CA GLN A 66 6.41 16.65 3.65
C GLN A 66 5.92 16.88 2.22
N GLU A 67 6.61 16.27 1.27
CA GLU A 67 6.34 16.40 -0.15
C GLU A 67 6.62 15.08 -0.85
N PHE A 68 5.94 14.83 -1.96
CA PHE A 68 6.30 13.78 -2.89
C PHE A 68 6.36 14.38 -4.29
N LYS A 69 7.35 13.94 -5.06
CA LYS A 69 7.51 14.29 -6.47
C LYS A 69 7.48 13.02 -7.30
N VAL A 70 6.72 13.04 -8.38
CA VAL A 70 6.74 11.95 -9.35
C VAL A 70 7.06 12.50 -10.73
N ASP A 71 8.18 12.02 -11.27
CA ASP A 71 8.63 12.34 -12.62
C ASP A 71 8.44 11.08 -13.48
N ASN A 72 7.44 11.10 -14.35
CA ASN A 72 7.08 9.95 -15.20
C ASN A 72 7.53 10.08 -16.67
N GLN A 73 8.06 11.25 -17.07
CA GLN A 73 8.63 11.55 -18.39
C GLN A 73 9.75 12.58 -18.23
N THR A 74 10.78 12.50 -19.08
CA THR A 74 11.85 13.52 -19.22
C THR A 74 12.53 13.92 -17.89
N TYR A 75 12.99 12.94 -17.11
CA TYR A 75 13.80 13.16 -15.90
C TYR A 75 15.31 13.16 -16.21
N SER A 76 16.09 13.76 -15.31
CA SER A 76 17.55 13.88 -15.44
C SER A 76 18.25 12.50 -15.46
N ALA A 77 19.37 12.42 -16.16
CA ALA A 77 20.21 11.22 -16.23
C ALA A 77 20.82 10.82 -14.87
N GLU A 78 20.80 11.72 -13.87
CA GLU A 78 21.22 11.43 -12.50
C GLU A 78 20.39 10.31 -11.83
N TYR A 79 19.14 10.14 -12.24
CA TYR A 79 18.24 9.09 -11.76
C TYR A 79 18.37 7.78 -12.55
N GLY A 80 19.46 7.61 -13.30
CA GLY A 80 19.76 6.40 -14.07
C GLY A 80 19.58 5.13 -13.24
N ARG A 81 19.35 4.00 -13.93
CA ARG A 81 18.98 2.64 -13.43
C ARG A 81 17.58 2.20 -13.88
N ASN A 82 16.64 3.14 -14.02
CA ASN A 82 15.24 2.83 -14.29
C ASN A 82 14.72 3.62 -15.49
N SER A 83 13.99 2.96 -16.41
CA SER A 83 13.41 3.57 -17.61
C SER A 83 11.95 4.01 -17.44
N GLY A 84 11.35 3.71 -16.29
CA GLY A 84 9.96 4.03 -15.96
C GLY A 84 9.82 5.43 -15.37
N ALA A 85 9.37 5.49 -14.11
CA ALA A 85 9.20 6.75 -13.38
C ALA A 85 10.08 6.80 -12.14
N ILE A 86 10.36 8.01 -11.69
CA ILE A 86 11.05 8.30 -10.43
C ILE A 86 10.03 8.87 -9.45
N VAL A 87 9.90 8.25 -8.29
CA VAL A 87 9.09 8.71 -7.17
C VAL A 87 10.03 9.08 -6.04
N ASN A 88 10.14 10.36 -5.71
CA ASN A 88 10.93 10.81 -4.58
C ASN A 88 10.02 11.37 -3.49
N ILE A 89 10.24 10.92 -2.26
CA ILE A 89 9.50 11.35 -1.08
C ILE A 89 10.45 12.15 -0.19
N ALA A 90 10.10 13.40 0.10
CA ALA A 90 10.78 14.22 1.08
C ALA A 90 10.12 14.04 2.46
N THR A 91 10.91 13.68 3.47
CA THR A 91 10.42 13.59 4.85
C THR A 91 10.47 14.94 5.55
N ARG A 92 9.54 15.18 6.47
CA ARG A 92 9.56 16.36 7.34
C ARG A 92 10.83 16.42 8.19
N SER A 93 11.29 17.64 8.46
CA SER A 93 12.40 17.95 9.36
C SER A 93 11.91 18.71 10.60
N GLY A 94 12.75 18.74 11.65
CA GLY A 94 12.46 19.52 12.84
C GLY A 94 12.52 21.02 12.57
N THR A 95 11.82 21.81 13.38
CA THR A 95 11.77 23.28 13.24
C THR A 95 12.21 23.96 14.54
N ASN A 96 12.31 25.29 14.52
CA ASN A 96 12.52 26.08 15.75
C ASN A 96 11.35 26.04 16.74
N GLY A 97 10.16 25.64 16.28
CA GLY A 97 9.00 25.38 17.11
C GLY A 97 8.90 23.91 17.51
N LEU A 98 8.37 23.65 18.70
CA LEU A 98 7.94 22.31 19.09
C LEU A 98 6.59 22.03 18.44
N HIS A 99 6.53 21.01 17.58
CA HIS A 99 5.31 20.56 16.92
C HIS A 99 5.18 19.05 17.07
N GLY A 100 3.95 18.56 17.22
CA GLY A 100 3.68 17.15 17.24
C GLY A 100 2.25 16.84 16.86
N GLU A 101 2.01 15.59 16.48
CA GLU A 101 0.71 15.08 16.07
C GLU A 101 0.59 13.62 16.50
N ILE A 102 -0.65 13.19 16.75
CA ILE A 102 -1.00 11.81 17.06
C ILE A 102 -2.19 11.44 16.17
N PHE A 103 -2.20 10.21 15.67
CA PHE A 103 -3.30 9.70 14.84
C PHE A 103 -3.63 8.25 15.19
N GLU A 104 -4.88 7.87 14.89
CA GLU A 104 -5.37 6.49 14.91
C GLU A 104 -6.37 6.32 13.77
N PHE A 105 -6.19 5.29 12.96
CA PHE A 105 -7.09 4.87 11.92
C PHE A 105 -7.61 3.47 12.21
N VAL A 106 -8.88 3.39 12.59
CA VAL A 106 -9.57 2.12 12.88
C VAL A 106 -10.39 1.70 11.68
N ARG A 107 -10.19 0.46 11.22
CA ARG A 107 -11.10 -0.23 10.29
C ARG A 107 -11.47 -1.59 10.83
N ASN A 108 -12.75 -1.94 10.79
CA ASN A 108 -13.21 -3.23 11.26
C ASN A 108 -14.53 -3.64 10.60
N HIS A 109 -14.87 -4.91 10.69
CA HIS A 109 -16.12 -5.50 10.18
C HIS A 109 -17.41 -4.93 10.80
N ALA A 110 -17.34 -4.15 11.89
CA ALA A 110 -18.52 -3.49 12.45
C ALA A 110 -18.84 -2.17 11.73
N PHE A 111 -17.82 -1.51 11.17
CA PHE A 111 -17.98 -0.28 10.36
C PHE A 111 -17.95 -0.55 8.85
N ASP A 112 -17.22 -1.58 8.43
CA ASP A 112 -17.06 -1.94 7.02
C ASP A 112 -18.20 -2.85 6.54
N ALA A 113 -18.73 -2.55 5.35
CA ALA A 113 -19.70 -3.40 4.67
C ALA A 113 -19.13 -4.81 4.37
N ARG A 114 -20.04 -5.78 4.23
CA ARG A 114 -19.68 -7.15 3.92
C ARG A 114 -19.08 -7.26 2.51
N ASN A 115 -17.96 -7.97 2.38
CA ASN A 115 -17.35 -8.25 1.09
C ASN A 115 -18.33 -9.08 0.22
N PHE A 116 -18.46 -8.74 -1.06
CA PHE A 116 -19.32 -9.46 -2.02
C PHE A 116 -19.09 -10.98 -2.03
N PHE A 117 -17.83 -11.40 -1.87
CA PHE A 117 -17.46 -12.83 -1.86
C PHE A 117 -17.67 -13.52 -0.51
N ASN A 118 -17.91 -12.75 0.56
CA ASN A 118 -18.32 -13.25 1.85
C ASN A 118 -19.86 -13.23 1.91
N ARG A 119 -20.53 -14.22 1.34
CA ARG A 119 -22.00 -14.26 1.28
C ARG A 119 -22.60 -14.52 2.66
N GLU A 120 -23.76 -13.92 2.93
CA GLU A 120 -24.52 -14.15 4.17
C GLU A 120 -25.02 -15.58 4.29
N THR A 121 -25.25 -16.23 3.16
CA THR A 121 -25.67 -17.63 3.10
C THR A 121 -24.60 -18.43 2.39
N SER A 122 -24.18 -19.54 2.99
CA SER A 122 -23.26 -20.50 2.38
C SER A 122 -23.89 -21.12 1.13
N SER A 123 -23.07 -21.79 0.31
CA SER A 123 -23.56 -22.67 -0.76
C SER A 123 -24.46 -23.81 -0.27
N THR A 124 -24.48 -24.08 1.03
CA THR A 124 -25.31 -25.09 1.69
C THR A 124 -26.56 -24.51 2.37
N GLY A 125 -26.85 -23.22 2.20
CA GLY A 125 -28.04 -22.59 2.78
C GLY A 125 -27.91 -22.16 4.25
N LEU A 126 -26.73 -22.30 4.86
CA LEU A 126 -26.47 -21.92 6.25
C LEU A 126 -26.05 -20.46 6.35
N HIS A 127 -26.53 -19.76 7.39
CA HIS A 127 -26.06 -18.41 7.69
C HIS A 127 -24.56 -18.41 8.03
N GLN A 128 -23.78 -17.66 7.27
CA GLN A 128 -22.36 -17.44 7.50
C GLN A 128 -22.15 -16.09 8.20
N ARG A 129 -21.30 -16.09 9.24
CA ARG A 129 -20.86 -14.85 9.89
C ARG A 129 -19.90 -14.10 8.97
N GLN A 130 -20.02 -12.77 8.92
CA GLN A 130 -19.05 -11.92 8.23
C GLN A 130 -17.63 -12.22 8.74
N SER A 131 -16.69 -12.33 7.80
CA SER A 131 -15.27 -12.58 8.13
C SER A 131 -14.74 -11.49 9.03
N THR A 132 -13.92 -11.89 9.99
CA THR A 132 -13.35 -10.96 10.96
C THR A 132 -12.31 -10.11 10.27
N PHE A 133 -12.56 -8.80 10.18
CA PHE A 133 -11.56 -7.81 9.84
C PHE A 133 -11.43 -6.81 11.01
N LYS A 134 -10.20 -6.62 11.48
CA LYS A 134 -9.83 -5.61 12.49
C LYS A 134 -8.46 -5.07 12.14
N ARG A 135 -8.34 -3.77 11.93
CA ARG A 135 -7.12 -3.07 11.55
C ARG A 135 -7.03 -1.76 12.32
N ASN A 136 -5.98 -1.62 13.11
CA ASN A 136 -5.67 -0.41 13.86
C ASN A 136 -4.32 0.10 13.37
N ASN A 137 -4.28 1.31 12.81
CA ASN A 137 -3.05 1.97 12.39
C ASN A 137 -2.90 3.26 13.19
N PHE A 138 -1.94 3.27 14.10
CA PHE A 138 -1.74 4.38 15.03
C PHE A 138 -0.32 4.86 15.01
N GLY A 139 -0.14 6.10 15.42
CA GLY A 139 1.19 6.68 15.42
C GLY A 139 1.17 8.12 15.85
N GLY A 140 2.34 8.71 15.74
CA GLY A 140 2.53 10.12 16.00
C GLY A 140 3.90 10.56 15.55
N ALA A 141 4.06 11.86 15.43
CA ALA A 141 5.35 12.49 15.19
C ALA A 141 5.55 13.66 16.15
N VAL A 142 6.80 13.94 16.43
CA VAL A 142 7.24 15.12 17.18
C VAL A 142 8.52 15.65 16.58
N GLY A 143 8.59 16.98 16.43
CA GLY A 143 9.78 17.66 15.94
C GLY A 143 9.99 18.98 16.65
N GLY A 144 11.25 19.39 16.73
CA GLY A 144 11.63 20.64 17.38
C GLY A 144 13.15 20.83 17.43
N PRO A 145 13.62 21.88 18.12
CA PRO A 145 15.04 22.13 18.28
C PRO A 145 15.63 21.32 19.45
N LEU A 146 16.78 20.69 19.24
CA LEU A 146 17.70 20.29 20.31
C LEU A 146 18.48 21.52 20.80
N TRP A 147 18.95 22.34 19.85
CA TRP A 147 19.54 23.65 20.08
C TRP A 147 18.89 24.63 19.11
N LYS A 148 18.19 25.64 19.66
CA LYS A 148 17.48 26.64 18.86
C LYS A 148 18.40 27.26 17.81
N ASP A 149 17.89 27.40 16.60
CA ASP A 149 18.58 27.95 15.43
C ASP A 149 19.79 27.14 14.92
N HIS A 150 20.08 25.97 15.50
CA HIS A 150 21.29 25.20 15.16
C HIS A 150 21.02 23.72 14.87
N THR A 151 20.29 23.02 15.73
CA THR A 151 20.10 21.57 15.62
C THR A 151 18.67 21.19 15.90
N PHE A 152 18.09 20.43 14.97
CA PHE A 152 16.68 20.05 14.98
C PHE A 152 16.54 18.53 14.97
N TYR A 153 15.47 18.05 15.59
CA TYR A 153 15.09 16.64 15.57
C TYR A 153 13.68 16.48 15.00
N PHE A 154 13.44 15.33 14.38
CA PHE A 154 12.11 14.87 13.99
C PHE A 154 12.04 13.37 14.24
N LEU A 155 11.08 12.95 15.05
CA LEU A 155 10.82 11.55 15.40
C LEU A 155 9.40 11.21 14.94
N SER A 156 9.24 10.07 14.27
CA SER A 156 7.93 9.54 13.90
C SER A 156 7.85 8.06 14.23
N TYR A 157 6.68 7.63 14.69
CA TYR A 157 6.38 6.24 14.98
C TYR A 157 5.02 5.88 14.39
N GLU A 158 4.96 4.72 13.72
CA GLU A 158 3.71 4.14 13.25
C GLU A 158 3.66 2.65 13.58
N GLY A 159 2.54 2.21 14.15
CA GLY A 159 2.20 0.83 14.44
C GLY A 159 0.96 0.40 13.67
N LEU A 160 1.07 -0.69 12.91
CA LEU A 160 -0.06 -1.35 12.27
C LEU A 160 -0.34 -2.70 12.94
N ARG A 161 -1.54 -2.88 13.47
CA ARG A 161 -2.04 -4.16 13.98
C ARG A 161 -3.23 -4.59 13.13
N GLN A 162 -3.09 -5.72 12.43
CA GLN A 162 -4.14 -6.26 11.56
C GLN A 162 -4.46 -7.71 11.91
N ARG A 163 -5.76 -8.01 12.02
CA ARG A 163 -6.31 -9.36 12.11
C ARG A 163 -7.41 -9.50 11.07
N GLN A 164 -7.22 -10.44 10.14
CA GLN A 164 -8.12 -10.66 9.02
C GLN A 164 -8.36 -12.16 8.82
N GLY A 165 -9.63 -12.54 8.63
CA GLY A 165 -9.98 -13.86 8.11
C GLY A 165 -9.87 -13.87 6.58
N VAL A 166 -9.26 -14.93 6.04
CA VAL A 166 -9.18 -15.15 4.60
C VAL A 166 -10.38 -16.00 4.18
N ASP A 167 -11.27 -15.42 3.38
CA ASP A 167 -12.40 -16.16 2.81
C ASP A 167 -11.93 -16.89 1.55
N THR A 168 -11.94 -18.22 1.60
CA THR A 168 -11.65 -19.05 0.43
C THR A 168 -12.96 -19.58 -0.16
N SER A 169 -13.27 -19.15 -1.39
CA SER A 169 -14.37 -19.72 -2.17
C SER A 169 -13.81 -20.68 -3.20
N ALA A 170 -14.03 -21.98 -3.02
CA ALA A 170 -13.77 -22.97 -4.06
C ALA A 170 -14.99 -23.04 -5.00
N GLY A 171 -14.76 -22.85 -6.30
CA GLY A 171 -15.74 -23.20 -7.30
C GLY A 171 -15.86 -24.72 -7.35
N VAL A 172 -16.95 -25.26 -6.84
CA VAL A 172 -17.32 -26.66 -7.07
C VAL A 172 -18.32 -26.71 -8.21
N LEU A 173 -18.22 -27.73 -9.06
CA LEU A 173 -19.21 -27.99 -10.09
C LEU A 173 -20.61 -27.95 -9.47
N THR A 174 -21.52 -27.22 -10.09
CA THR A 174 -22.93 -27.17 -9.70
C THR A 174 -23.54 -28.57 -9.78
N ALA A 175 -24.69 -28.79 -9.11
CA ALA A 175 -25.36 -30.08 -9.17
C ALA A 175 -25.72 -30.49 -10.63
N ALA A 176 -26.05 -29.52 -11.48
CA ALA A 176 -26.32 -29.74 -12.90
C ALA A 176 -25.06 -30.15 -13.68
N GLU A 177 -23.92 -29.51 -13.42
CA GLU A 177 -22.64 -29.84 -14.06
C GLU A 177 -22.05 -31.17 -13.58
N ARG A 178 -22.36 -31.61 -12.35
CA ARG A 178 -21.99 -32.97 -11.90
C ARG A 178 -22.88 -34.05 -12.53
N ALA A 179 -24.15 -33.75 -12.72
CA ALA A 179 -25.10 -34.67 -13.35
C ALA A 179 -24.77 -34.93 -14.84
N SER A 180 -24.22 -33.94 -15.55
CA SER A 180 -23.81 -34.12 -16.95
C SER A 180 -22.56 -34.99 -17.12
N VAL A 181 -21.70 -35.09 -16.10
CA VAL A 181 -20.48 -35.92 -16.14
C VAL A 181 -20.77 -37.39 -15.81
N THR A 182 -21.89 -37.68 -15.12
CA THR A 182 -22.23 -39.05 -14.69
C THR A 182 -23.11 -39.79 -15.70
N ASN A 183 -23.57 -39.13 -16.77
CA ASN A 183 -24.37 -39.71 -17.86
C ASN A 183 -23.49 -40.10 -19.05
N THR A 184 -22.52 -41.01 -18.83
CA THR A 184 -21.82 -41.72 -19.91
C THR A 184 -21.95 -43.22 -19.69
#